data_AF-A0A429N501-F1
#
_entry.id   AF-A0A429N501-F1
#
_cell.length_a   1.000
_cell.length_b   1.000
_cell.length_c   1.000
_cell.angle_alpha   90.00
_cell.angle_beta   90.00
_cell.angle_gamma   90.00
#
_symmetry.space_group_name_H-M   'P 1'
#
loop_
_entity.id
_entity.type
_entity.pdbx_description
1 polymer ?
#
loop_
_entity_poly.entity_id
_entity_poly.type
_entity_poly.pdbx_seq_one_letter_code
_entity_poly.pdbx_strand_id
1 'polypeptide(L)'
;MTQALLLRDDTEARTELLLRLLYSKSSADVVADALKDPSDTICEATASVLSTIDFHALEVERSARLRNLCRHLQRTCPPLWECVEAEKITPLVEAYADSDAFWQSAGRTLFENFCLFAHRTVAGQSQLLADVFQLFGLVSRFSAPELIAPPEDVCACTTGIPGEGMDLAKAAFSPWDDGGLVPPHVPDALQTESFRSAWRLVDERGRLPRSLEPDALGDPGDYQIVVAAFPGRKVSAAALPLSGRCA
;
A
#
# COMPACT_ATOMS: atom_id res chain seq x y z
N MET A 1 -3.05 -17.51 0.97
CA MET A 1 -1.63 -17.41 1.39
C MET A 1 -1.43 -16.84 2.79
N THR A 2 -2.31 -15.97 3.30
CA THR A 2 -2.20 -15.32 4.63
C THR A 2 -1.93 -16.30 5.79
N GLN A 3 -2.56 -17.48 5.81
CA GLN A 3 -2.29 -18.53 6.81
C GLN A 3 -0.83 -18.99 6.83
N ALA A 4 -0.17 -19.10 5.66
CA ALA A 4 1.23 -19.50 5.60
C ALA A 4 2.16 -18.42 6.18
N LEU A 5 1.77 -17.15 6.11
CA LEU A 5 2.53 -16.04 6.71
C LEU A 5 2.41 -16.03 8.23
N LEU A 6 1.26 -16.43 8.79
CA LEU A 6 1.05 -16.49 10.24
C LEU A 6 1.98 -17.48 10.94
N LEU A 7 2.35 -18.56 10.25
CA LEU A 7 3.21 -19.63 10.77
C LEU A 7 4.71 -19.34 10.63
N ARG A 8 5.10 -18.27 9.92
CA ARG A 8 6.50 -17.93 9.67
C ARG A 8 6.99 -16.93 10.71
N ASP A 9 8.07 -17.28 11.41
CA ASP A 9 8.72 -16.42 12.40
C ASP A 9 9.89 -15.62 11.80
N ASP A 10 9.63 -14.98 10.67
CA ASP A 10 10.59 -14.11 10.01
C ASP A 10 10.00 -12.72 9.76
N THR A 11 10.88 -11.72 9.71
CA THR A 11 10.50 -10.31 9.59
C THR A 11 9.80 -10.02 8.26
N GLU A 12 10.17 -10.73 7.19
CA GLU A 12 9.56 -10.55 5.87
C GLU A 12 8.09 -10.99 5.89
N ALA A 13 7.79 -12.14 6.48
CA ALA A 13 6.43 -12.65 6.62
C ALA A 13 5.55 -11.73 7.46
N ARG A 14 6.07 -11.21 8.58
CA ARG A 14 5.36 -10.21 9.41
C ARG A 14 5.07 -8.93 8.64
N THR A 15 6.05 -8.42 7.91
CA THR A 15 5.90 -7.20 7.11
C THR A 15 4.87 -7.39 6.01
N GLU A 16 4.95 -8.49 5.26
CA GLU A 16 3.98 -8.82 4.23
C GLU A 16 2.57 -8.94 4.83
N LEU A 17 2.43 -9.57 5.98
CA LEU A 17 1.16 -9.72 6.68
C LEU A 17 0.56 -8.37 7.06
N LEU A 18 1.35 -7.47 7.67
CA LEU A 18 0.91 -6.11 8.03
C LEU A 18 0.47 -5.31 6.80
N LEU A 19 1.19 -5.42 5.68
CA LEU A 19 0.80 -4.80 4.43
C LEU A 19 -0.51 -5.37 3.89
N ARG A 20 -0.68 -6.71 3.95
CA ARG A 20 -1.92 -7.36 3.53
C ARG A 20 -3.12 -6.88 4.34
N LEU A 21 -2.98 -6.69 5.66
CA LEU A 21 -4.04 -6.19 6.53
C LEU A 21 -4.58 -4.82 6.08
N LEU A 22 -3.71 -3.95 5.55
CA LEU A 22 -4.04 -2.60 5.12
C LEU A 22 -4.88 -2.55 3.83
N TYR A 23 -4.92 -3.63 3.05
CA TYR A 23 -5.63 -3.64 1.75
C TYR A 23 -6.68 -4.77 1.67
N SER A 24 -6.38 -5.93 2.24
CA SER A 24 -7.20 -7.13 2.14
C SER A 24 -8.06 -7.30 3.39
N LYS A 25 -9.38 -7.33 3.17
CA LYS A 25 -10.37 -7.65 4.20
C LYS A 25 -10.28 -9.13 4.56
N SER A 26 -10.20 -10.03 3.58
CA SER A 26 -10.10 -11.46 3.85
C SER A 26 -8.85 -11.81 4.66
N SER A 27 -7.73 -11.13 4.41
CA SER A 27 -6.53 -11.28 5.24
C SER A 27 -6.79 -10.80 6.68
N ALA A 28 -7.46 -9.68 6.87
CA ALA A 28 -7.79 -9.19 8.20
C ALA A 28 -8.74 -10.11 8.96
N ASP A 29 -9.74 -10.67 8.29
CA ASP A 29 -10.67 -11.64 8.88
C ASP A 29 -9.92 -12.91 9.32
N VAL A 30 -9.05 -13.45 8.46
CA VAL A 30 -8.19 -14.61 8.79
C VAL A 30 -7.30 -14.34 10.00
N VAL A 31 -6.69 -13.15 10.09
CA VAL A 31 -5.83 -12.80 11.23
C VAL A 31 -6.66 -12.61 12.50
N ALA A 32 -7.79 -11.92 12.42
CA ALA A 32 -8.67 -11.70 13.56
C ALA A 32 -9.18 -13.02 14.14
N ASP A 33 -9.48 -14.00 13.29
CA ASP A 33 -9.88 -15.33 13.73
C ASP A 33 -8.72 -16.12 14.35
N ALA A 34 -7.53 -16.07 13.75
CA ALA A 34 -6.35 -16.74 14.28
C ALA A 34 -5.89 -16.16 15.63
N LEU A 35 -6.14 -14.87 15.91
CA LEU A 35 -5.88 -14.27 17.22
C LEU A 35 -6.86 -14.72 18.33
N LYS A 36 -8.04 -15.23 17.99
CA LYS A 36 -9.01 -15.75 18.98
C LYS A 36 -8.60 -17.12 19.52
N ASP A 37 -7.94 -17.93 18.70
CA ASP A 37 -7.39 -19.24 19.08
C ASP A 37 -5.95 -19.37 18.54
N PRO A 38 -4.95 -18.82 19.27
CA PRO A 38 -3.57 -18.76 18.79
C PRO A 38 -2.87 -20.11 18.76
N SER A 39 -3.44 -21.15 19.37
CA SER A 39 -2.77 -22.45 19.50
C SER A 39 -2.61 -23.09 18.12
N ASP A 40 -1.36 -23.28 17.71
CA ASP A 40 -0.93 -23.86 16.42
C ASP A 40 -1.22 -23.06 15.13
N THR A 41 -1.73 -21.82 15.22
CA THR A 41 -2.14 -21.03 14.03
C THR A 41 -1.29 -19.79 13.76
N ILE A 42 -0.60 -19.25 14.78
CA ILE A 42 0.27 -18.07 14.67
C ILE A 42 1.54 -18.30 15.49
N CYS A 43 2.70 -17.95 14.95
CA CYS A 43 3.94 -17.92 15.74
C CYS A 43 3.92 -16.79 16.79
N GLU A 44 4.56 -17.03 17.94
CA GLU A 44 4.46 -16.17 19.13
C GLU A 44 4.82 -14.69 18.86
N ALA A 45 5.93 -14.44 18.15
CA ALA A 45 6.36 -13.09 17.81
C ALA A 45 5.35 -12.36 16.93
N THR A 46 4.79 -13.05 15.93
CA THR A 46 3.75 -12.51 15.05
C THR A 46 2.45 -12.26 15.82
N ALA A 47 2.04 -13.17 16.70
CA ALA A 47 0.88 -12.98 17.56
C ALA A 47 1.03 -11.75 18.47
N SER A 48 2.22 -11.56 19.05
CA SER A 48 2.53 -10.39 19.88
C SER A 48 2.34 -9.08 19.09
N VAL A 49 2.89 -8.97 17.88
CA VAL A 49 2.73 -7.78 17.03
C VAL A 49 1.27 -7.56 16.65
N LEU A 50 0.60 -8.60 16.16
CA LEU A 50 -0.79 -8.51 15.68
C LEU A 50 -1.79 -8.19 16.79
N SER A 51 -1.51 -8.60 18.03
CA SER A 51 -2.35 -8.28 19.19
C SER A 51 -2.42 -6.78 19.52
N THR A 52 -1.46 -5.99 19.00
CA THR A 52 -1.44 -4.53 19.18
C THR A 52 -2.31 -3.78 18.16
N ILE A 53 -2.81 -4.48 17.13
CA ILE A 53 -3.55 -3.87 16.02
C ILE A 53 -4.99 -3.59 16.44
N ASP A 54 -5.43 -2.35 16.24
CA ASP A 54 -6.85 -2.02 16.30
C ASP A 54 -7.53 -2.35 14.96
N PHE A 55 -8.28 -3.45 14.94
CA PHE A 55 -9.01 -3.89 13.75
C PHE A 55 -10.10 -2.92 13.29
N HIS A 56 -10.65 -2.09 14.18
CA HIS A 56 -11.61 -1.07 13.79
C HIS A 56 -10.92 0.08 13.07
N ALA A 57 -9.79 0.57 13.60
CA ALA A 57 -8.98 1.58 12.91
C ALA A 57 -8.43 1.04 11.56
N LEU A 58 -8.05 -0.23 11.52
CA LEU A 58 -7.61 -0.92 10.31
C LEU A 58 -8.70 -0.94 9.23
N GLU A 59 -9.96 -1.15 9.60
CA GLU A 59 -11.09 -1.13 8.67
C GLU A 59 -11.28 0.25 8.02
N VAL A 60 -11.16 1.32 8.81
CA VAL A 60 -11.23 2.70 8.32
C VAL A 60 -10.08 2.98 7.35
N GLU A 61 -8.86 2.60 7.71
CA GLU A 61 -7.66 2.77 6.91
C GLU A 61 -7.73 1.98 5.59
N ARG A 62 -8.15 0.72 5.65
CA ARG A 62 -8.35 -0.12 4.45
C ARG A 62 -9.36 0.50 3.50
N SER A 63 -10.47 1.02 4.04
CA SER A 63 -11.46 1.75 3.24
C SER A 63 -10.86 2.99 2.58
N ALA A 64 -9.98 3.73 3.27
CA ALA A 64 -9.26 4.88 2.69
C ALA A 64 -8.29 4.45 1.57
N ARG A 65 -7.55 3.36 1.79
CA ARG A 65 -6.60 2.80 0.81
C ARG A 65 -7.28 2.26 -0.43
N LEU A 66 -8.44 1.61 -0.29
CA LEU A 66 -9.25 1.17 -1.43
C LEU A 66 -9.72 2.36 -2.28
N ARG A 67 -10.17 3.46 -1.64
CA ARG A 67 -10.49 4.71 -2.36
C ARG A 67 -9.27 5.30 -3.06
N ASN A 68 -8.10 5.28 -2.42
CA ASN A 68 -6.85 5.76 -3.02
C ASN A 68 -6.44 4.90 -4.22
N LEU A 69 -6.54 3.58 -4.10
CA LEU A 69 -6.25 2.63 -5.18
C LEU A 69 -7.18 2.86 -6.37
N CYS A 70 -8.49 2.95 -6.12
CA CYS A 70 -9.48 3.22 -7.17
C CYS A 70 -9.17 4.54 -7.90
N ARG A 71 -8.91 5.62 -7.15
CA ARG A 71 -8.50 6.92 -7.74
C ARG A 71 -7.20 6.82 -8.54
N HIS A 72 -6.21 6.07 -8.05
CA HIS A 72 -4.94 5.90 -8.76
C HIS A 72 -5.13 5.16 -10.09
N LEU A 73 -5.88 4.05 -10.09
CA LEU A 73 -6.18 3.30 -11.31
C LEU A 73 -6.99 4.14 -12.30
N GLN A 74 -7.96 4.90 -11.82
CA GLN A 74 -8.74 5.84 -12.65
C GLN A 74 -7.87 6.91 -13.29
N ARG A 75 -6.98 7.55 -12.52
CA ARG A 75 -6.05 8.57 -13.04
C ARG A 75 -5.06 8.00 -14.05
N THR A 76 -4.67 6.74 -13.89
CA THR A 76 -3.75 6.06 -14.80
C THR A 76 -4.37 5.84 -16.17
N CYS A 77 -5.68 5.57 -16.23
CA CYS A 77 -6.38 5.39 -17.50
C CYS A 77 -7.84 5.87 -17.42
N PRO A 78 -8.09 7.19 -17.50
CA PRO A 78 -9.44 7.75 -17.47
C PRO A 78 -10.40 7.14 -18.52
N PRO A 79 -9.96 6.85 -19.77
CA PRO A 79 -10.85 6.26 -20.76
C PRO A 79 -11.44 4.90 -20.37
N LEU A 80 -10.76 4.11 -19.52
CA LEU A 80 -11.32 2.85 -19.05
C LEU A 80 -12.55 3.09 -18.17
N TRP A 81 -12.53 4.13 -17.33
CA TRP A 81 -13.66 4.55 -16.50
C TRP A 81 -14.79 5.23 -17.29
N GLU A 82 -14.50 5.72 -18.49
CA GLU A 82 -15.53 6.20 -19.43
C GLU A 82 -16.16 5.03 -20.21
N CYS A 83 -15.39 3.97 -20.47
CA CYS A 83 -15.85 2.79 -21.21
C CYS A 83 -16.57 1.77 -20.34
N VAL A 84 -16.28 1.71 -19.04
CA VAL A 84 -16.84 0.74 -18.12
C VAL A 84 -17.47 1.46 -16.93
N GLU A 85 -18.73 1.13 -16.66
CA GLU A 85 -19.51 1.68 -15.56
C GLU A 85 -18.81 1.51 -14.20
N ALA A 86 -18.87 2.54 -13.36
CA ALA A 86 -18.21 2.55 -12.05
C ALA A 86 -18.72 1.43 -11.12
N GLU A 87 -19.98 1.02 -11.29
CA GLU A 87 -20.63 -0.09 -10.59
C GLU A 87 -19.98 -1.44 -10.92
N LYS A 88 -19.32 -1.56 -12.08
CA LYS A 88 -18.56 -2.75 -12.48
C LYS A 88 -17.10 -2.67 -12.07
N ILE A 89 -16.48 -1.49 -12.19
CA ILE A 89 -15.05 -1.34 -11.88
C ILE A 89 -14.79 -1.38 -10.37
N THR A 90 -15.59 -0.70 -9.55
CA THR A 90 -15.32 -0.58 -8.11
C THR A 90 -15.24 -1.94 -7.40
N PRO A 91 -16.21 -2.87 -7.61
CA PRO A 91 -16.10 -4.21 -7.03
C PRO A 91 -14.88 -4.99 -7.53
N LEU A 92 -14.43 -4.76 -8.78
CA LEU A 92 -13.22 -5.39 -9.30
C LEU A 92 -11.96 -4.85 -8.65
N VAL A 93 -11.91 -3.55 -8.31
CA VAL A 93 -10.78 -2.96 -7.58
C VAL A 93 -10.70 -3.50 -6.15
N GLU A 94 -11.84 -3.61 -5.48
CA GLU A 94 -11.92 -4.22 -4.14
C GLU A 94 -11.51 -5.70 -4.17
N ALA A 95 -12.07 -6.47 -5.10
CA ALA A 95 -11.71 -7.87 -5.28
C ALA A 95 -10.24 -8.05 -5.68
N TYR A 96 -9.69 -7.13 -6.47
CA TYR A 96 -8.28 -7.13 -6.82
C TYR A 96 -7.42 -6.95 -5.57
N ALA A 97 -7.64 -5.88 -4.79
CA ALA A 97 -6.91 -5.59 -3.56
C ALA A 97 -7.01 -6.71 -2.51
N ASP A 98 -8.12 -7.44 -2.51
CA ASP A 98 -8.35 -8.58 -1.62
C ASP A 98 -7.78 -9.91 -2.15
N SER A 99 -7.25 -9.94 -3.37
CA SER A 99 -6.71 -11.14 -4.01
C SER A 99 -5.21 -11.28 -3.85
N ASP A 100 -4.72 -12.53 -3.98
CA ASP A 100 -3.28 -12.80 -4.08
C ASP A 100 -2.64 -12.13 -5.32
N ALA A 101 -3.42 -11.83 -6.36
CA ALA A 101 -2.92 -11.18 -7.58
C ALA A 101 -2.47 -9.72 -7.34
N PHE A 102 -2.96 -9.05 -6.30
CA PHE A 102 -2.50 -7.71 -5.92
C PHE A 102 -1.03 -7.69 -5.51
N TRP A 103 -0.60 -8.78 -4.87
CA TRP A 103 0.74 -8.93 -4.30
C TRP A 103 1.74 -9.55 -5.28
N GLN A 104 1.28 -9.94 -6.47
CA GLN A 104 2.09 -10.59 -7.49
C GLN A 104 2.41 -9.62 -8.63
N SER A 105 3.67 -9.56 -9.04
CA SER A 105 4.09 -8.83 -10.23
C SER A 105 3.83 -9.66 -11.49
N ALA A 106 2.58 -9.70 -11.95
CA ALA A 106 2.20 -10.43 -13.17
C ALA A 106 2.49 -9.65 -14.47
N GLY A 107 2.37 -8.34 -14.41
CA GLY A 107 2.66 -7.36 -15.45
C GLY A 107 3.75 -6.37 -14.99
N ARG A 108 3.93 -5.29 -15.75
CA ARG A 108 4.94 -4.26 -15.52
C ARG A 108 4.46 -3.11 -14.65
N THR A 109 3.15 -2.88 -14.59
CA THR A 109 2.55 -1.79 -13.81
C THR A 109 1.42 -2.30 -12.92
N LEU A 110 1.10 -1.56 -11.86
CA LEU A 110 -0.05 -1.86 -11.01
C LEU A 110 -1.36 -1.85 -11.79
N PHE A 111 -1.50 -0.93 -12.75
CA PHE A 111 -2.66 -0.87 -13.63
C PHE A 111 -2.74 -2.09 -14.56
N GLU A 112 -1.64 -2.53 -15.14
CA GLU A 112 -1.59 -3.75 -15.94
C GLU A 112 -1.97 -4.97 -15.10
N ASN A 113 -1.45 -5.09 -13.87
CA ASN A 113 -1.82 -6.17 -12.94
C ASN A 113 -3.32 -6.17 -12.63
N PHE A 114 -3.90 -5.00 -12.37
CA PHE A 114 -5.34 -4.84 -12.19
C PHE A 114 -6.11 -5.29 -13.44
N CYS A 115 -5.72 -4.84 -14.63
CA CYS A 115 -6.34 -5.23 -15.89
C CYS A 115 -6.25 -6.74 -16.16
N LEU A 116 -5.11 -7.37 -15.86
CA LEU A 116 -4.93 -8.82 -16.00
C LEU A 116 -5.84 -9.60 -15.03
N PHE A 117 -5.97 -9.11 -13.79
CA PHE A 117 -6.92 -9.66 -12.82
C PHE A 117 -8.37 -9.48 -13.32
N ALA A 118 -8.75 -8.27 -13.70
CA ALA A 118 -10.09 -7.94 -14.16
C ALA A 118 -10.49 -8.76 -15.40
N HIS A 119 -9.61 -8.87 -16.40
CA HIS A 119 -9.79 -9.71 -17.59
C HIS A 119 -10.16 -11.14 -17.20
N ARG A 120 -9.40 -11.78 -16.30
CA ARG A 120 -9.66 -13.17 -15.88
C ARG A 120 -11.00 -13.28 -15.14
N THR A 121 -11.33 -12.29 -14.31
CA THR A 121 -12.55 -12.27 -13.50
C THR A 121 -13.81 -12.10 -14.35
N VAL A 122 -13.76 -11.27 -15.40
CA VAL A 122 -14.94 -10.97 -16.24
C VAL A 122 -15.05 -11.83 -17.50
N ALA A 123 -14.01 -12.59 -17.87
CA ALA A 123 -14.01 -13.44 -19.07
C ALA A 123 -15.17 -14.43 -19.13
N GLY A 124 -15.59 -14.98 -17.99
CA GLY A 124 -16.75 -15.88 -17.91
C GLY A 124 -18.10 -15.18 -18.05
N GLN A 125 -18.15 -13.85 -17.96
CA GLN A 125 -19.38 -13.04 -17.99
C GLN A 125 -19.54 -12.28 -19.30
N SER A 126 -18.46 -11.71 -19.83
CA SER A 126 -18.45 -10.96 -21.08
C SER A 126 -17.06 -10.92 -21.71
N GLN A 127 -16.94 -11.51 -22.90
CA GLN A 127 -15.70 -11.47 -23.67
C GLN A 127 -15.32 -10.03 -24.05
N LEU A 128 -16.29 -9.21 -24.43
CA LEU A 128 -16.04 -7.80 -24.77
C LEU A 128 -15.42 -7.03 -23.59
N LEU A 129 -15.95 -7.21 -22.38
CA LEU A 129 -15.38 -6.56 -21.19
C LEU A 129 -13.97 -7.08 -20.89
N ALA A 130 -13.75 -8.38 -21.04
CA ALA A 130 -12.43 -8.96 -20.85
C ALA A 130 -11.43 -8.37 -21.85
N ASP A 131 -11.79 -8.29 -23.13
CA ASP A 131 -10.98 -7.70 -24.20
C ASP A 131 -10.68 -6.22 -23.93
N VAL A 132 -11.66 -5.46 -23.42
CA VAL A 132 -11.46 -4.06 -22.99
C VAL A 132 -10.39 -3.95 -21.90
N PHE A 133 -10.49 -4.75 -20.83
CA PHE A 133 -9.46 -4.74 -19.78
C PHE A 133 -8.09 -5.19 -20.30
N GLN A 134 -8.05 -6.21 -21.17
CA GLN A 134 -6.80 -6.65 -21.79
C GLN A 134 -6.17 -5.56 -22.65
N LEU A 135 -6.96 -4.89 -23.50
CA LEU A 135 -6.51 -3.81 -24.36
C LEU A 135 -5.92 -2.67 -23.53
N PHE A 136 -6.63 -2.17 -22.53
CA PHE A 136 -6.13 -1.07 -21.69
C PHE A 136 -4.91 -1.49 -20.88
N GLY A 137 -4.87 -2.72 -20.37
CA GLY A 137 -3.69 -3.27 -19.70
C GLY A 137 -2.47 -3.29 -20.64
N LEU A 138 -2.64 -3.80 -21.86
CA LEU A 138 -1.57 -3.82 -22.88
C LEU A 138 -1.14 -2.41 -23.30
N VAL A 139 -2.06 -1.48 -23.49
CA VAL A 139 -1.72 -0.10 -23.83
C VAL A 139 -0.92 0.55 -22.70
N SER A 140 -1.31 0.35 -21.44
CA SER A 140 -0.59 0.89 -20.28
C SER A 140 0.87 0.42 -20.22
N ARG A 141 1.16 -0.79 -20.71
CA ARG A 141 2.52 -1.34 -20.82
C ARG A 141 3.38 -0.53 -21.80
N PHE A 142 2.79 0.01 -22.86
CA PHE A 142 3.47 0.83 -23.86
C PHE A 142 3.49 2.32 -23.52
N SER A 143 2.53 2.76 -22.68
CA SER A 143 2.42 4.14 -22.20
C SER A 143 3.24 4.44 -20.94
N ALA A 144 4.13 3.52 -20.52
CA ALA A 144 5.06 3.77 -19.43
C ALA A 144 5.90 5.04 -19.74
N PRO A 145 6.13 5.92 -18.75
CA PRO A 145 6.53 7.32 -18.92
C PRO A 145 8.00 7.53 -19.33
N GLU A 146 8.47 6.85 -20.37
CA GLU A 146 9.69 7.25 -21.09
C GLU A 146 9.36 8.17 -22.28
N LEU A 147 8.08 8.42 -22.60
CA LEU A 147 7.68 9.14 -23.82
C LEU A 147 6.76 10.36 -23.64
N ILE A 148 6.14 10.59 -22.48
CA ILE A 148 5.28 11.76 -22.27
C ILE A 148 5.36 12.16 -20.80
N ALA A 149 6.16 13.19 -20.49
CA ALA A 149 6.28 13.73 -19.14
C ALA A 149 4.92 14.27 -18.63
N PRO A 150 4.44 13.88 -17.43
CA PRO A 150 3.36 14.59 -16.75
C PRO A 150 3.94 15.71 -15.87
N PRO A 151 3.16 16.77 -15.56
CA PRO A 151 3.62 17.81 -14.65
C PRO A 151 3.66 17.30 -13.19
N GLU A 152 4.52 17.95 -12.40
CA GLU A 152 4.67 17.77 -10.96
C GLU A 152 3.33 17.88 -10.23
N ASP A 153 2.88 16.82 -9.53
CA ASP A 153 2.16 16.92 -8.26
C ASP A 153 1.92 15.55 -7.60
N VAL A 154 2.54 15.40 -6.42
CA VAL A 154 2.17 14.61 -5.22
C VAL A 154 1.40 13.28 -5.39
N CYS A 155 2.04 12.14 -5.04
CA CYS A 155 1.33 10.87 -4.80
C CYS A 155 0.41 10.98 -3.59
N ALA A 156 -0.90 10.97 -3.84
CA ALA A 156 -1.96 10.94 -2.82
C ALA A 156 -2.29 9.51 -2.33
N CYS A 157 -1.41 8.55 -2.59
CA CYS A 157 -1.55 7.16 -2.15
C CYS A 157 -1.29 6.99 -0.64
N THR A 158 -0.51 7.90 -0.04
CA THR A 158 -0.06 7.89 1.38
C THR A 158 -0.30 9.21 2.10
N THR A 159 -0.88 10.22 1.45
CA THR A 159 -1.10 11.53 2.07
C THR A 159 -2.58 11.80 2.23
N GLY A 160 -3.00 12.09 3.46
CA GLY A 160 -4.14 12.99 3.67
C GLY A 160 -4.00 14.20 2.73
N ILE A 161 -5.10 14.51 2.07
CA ILE A 161 -5.27 15.44 0.95
C ILE A 161 -4.49 16.77 1.13
N PRO A 162 -3.97 17.38 0.05
CA PRO A 162 -4.01 18.83 -0.05
C PRO A 162 -4.82 19.32 -1.27
N GLY A 163 -5.78 20.22 -1.00
CA GLY A 163 -6.56 21.01 -1.97
C GLY A 163 -7.97 20.46 -2.20
N GLU A 164 -9.09 21.09 -1.82
CA GLU A 164 -9.41 22.48 -1.47
C GLU A 164 -10.21 22.55 -0.15
N GLY A 165 -9.92 23.53 0.71
CA GLY A 165 -10.84 24.00 1.76
C GLY A 165 -11.34 22.97 2.79
N MET A 166 -10.47 22.11 3.33
CA MET A 166 -10.88 21.22 4.43
C MET A 166 -10.78 21.94 5.77
N ASP A 167 -11.93 22.12 6.43
CA ASP A 167 -12.06 22.64 7.80
C ASP A 167 -11.30 21.72 8.77
N LEU A 168 -10.09 22.13 9.17
CA LEU A 168 -9.14 21.35 9.99
C LEU A 168 -9.73 20.95 11.35
N ALA A 169 -10.80 21.59 11.81
CA ALA A 169 -11.52 21.21 13.02
C ALA A 169 -12.41 19.96 12.86
N LYS A 170 -12.68 19.53 11.62
CA LYS A 170 -13.57 18.39 11.29
C LYS A 170 -12.85 17.20 10.68
N ALA A 171 -11.57 17.33 10.34
CA ALA A 171 -10.77 16.20 9.87
C ALA A 171 -10.50 15.27 11.06
N ALA A 172 -11.05 14.06 11.03
CA ALA A 172 -10.59 13.01 11.93
C ALA A 172 -9.11 12.78 11.62
N PHE A 173 -8.23 13.21 12.52
CA PHE A 173 -6.79 12.99 12.41
C PHE A 173 -6.54 11.49 12.25
N SER A 174 -5.93 11.10 11.14
CA SER A 174 -5.46 9.73 11.01
C SER A 174 -4.45 9.50 12.14
N PRO A 175 -4.56 8.40 12.92
CA PRO A 175 -3.54 8.05 13.90
C PRO A 175 -2.16 7.78 13.27
N TRP A 176 -2.06 7.81 11.94
CA TRP A 176 -0.84 7.62 11.14
C TRP A 176 -0.37 8.89 10.41
N ASP A 177 -1.03 10.03 10.61
CA ASP A 177 -0.65 11.29 9.97
C ASP A 177 -0.04 12.26 11.00
N ASP A 178 1.27 12.44 10.91
CA ASP A 178 2.05 13.35 11.77
C ASP A 178 1.85 14.82 11.38
N GLY A 179 0.91 15.13 10.47
CA GLY A 179 0.76 16.47 9.91
C GLY A 179 1.96 16.90 9.05
N GLY A 180 2.86 15.96 8.72
CA GLY A 180 3.94 16.13 7.76
C GLY A 180 5.07 17.10 8.12
N LEU A 181 5.29 17.44 9.41
CA LEU A 181 6.30 18.48 9.77
C LEU A 181 7.28 18.15 10.90
N VAL A 182 7.22 16.97 11.54
CA VAL A 182 8.22 16.62 12.58
C VAL A 182 8.67 15.16 12.42
N PRO A 183 9.95 14.88 12.17
CA PRO A 183 10.46 13.51 12.19
C PRO A 183 10.22 12.91 13.59
N PRO A 184 9.68 11.68 13.66
CA PRO A 184 9.32 11.07 14.94
C PRO A 184 10.55 10.90 15.84
N HIS A 185 10.43 11.29 17.10
CA HIS A 185 11.51 11.15 18.07
C HIS A 185 11.63 9.67 18.50
N VAL A 186 12.47 8.91 17.77
CA VAL A 186 12.64 7.45 17.87
C VAL A 186 12.78 6.89 19.32
N PRO A 187 13.43 7.58 20.28
CA PRO A 187 13.49 7.11 21.67
C PRO A 187 12.13 6.95 22.39
N ASP A 188 11.07 7.60 21.92
CA ASP A 188 9.74 7.53 22.52
C ASP A 188 8.87 6.39 21.93
N ALA A 189 9.46 5.58 21.05
CA ALA A 189 8.78 4.44 20.46
C ALA A 189 8.63 3.30 21.48
N LEU A 190 7.43 2.74 21.55
CA LEU A 190 7.15 1.48 22.25
C LEU A 190 7.95 0.31 21.67
N GLN A 191 8.13 0.32 20.34
CA GLN A 191 8.90 -0.70 19.64
C GLN A 191 9.51 -0.11 18.37
N THR A 192 10.75 -0.53 18.07
CA THR A 192 11.44 -0.16 16.85
C THR A 192 11.98 -1.41 16.18
N GLU A 193 11.70 -1.55 14.88
CA GLU A 193 12.34 -2.55 14.04
C GLU A 193 13.14 -1.86 12.95
N SER A 194 14.26 -2.46 12.57
CA SER A 194 15.05 -1.90 11.48
C SER A 194 15.67 -2.97 10.60
N PHE A 195 15.75 -2.69 9.31
CA PHE A 195 16.31 -3.61 8.32
C PHE A 195 17.06 -2.85 7.23
N ARG A 196 17.89 -3.56 6.47
CA ARG A 196 18.66 -2.98 5.38
C ARG A 196 17.92 -3.09 4.06
N SER A 197 18.02 -2.06 3.25
CA SER A 197 17.45 -2.00 1.91
C SER A 197 18.44 -1.35 0.96
N ALA A 198 18.53 -1.87 -0.27
CA ALA A 198 19.30 -1.24 -1.35
C ALA A 198 18.62 0.04 -1.91
N TRP A 199 17.47 0.38 -1.35
CA TRP A 199 16.59 1.46 -1.78
C TRP A 199 16.03 2.19 -0.58
N ARG A 200 15.75 3.48 -0.74
CA ARG A 200 15.24 4.34 0.32
C ARG A 200 13.86 3.89 0.83
N LEU A 201 13.01 3.27 -0.01
CA LEU A 201 11.63 2.83 0.27
C LEU A 201 10.62 3.91 0.71
N VAL A 202 11.03 4.89 1.53
CA VAL A 202 10.25 6.06 1.95
C VAL A 202 11.10 7.33 1.86
N ASP A 203 10.47 8.48 1.59
CA ASP A 203 11.13 9.78 1.52
C ASP A 203 11.50 10.33 2.91
N GLU A 204 12.10 11.53 2.95
CA GLU A 204 12.48 12.23 4.19
C GLU A 204 11.32 12.55 5.12
N ARG A 205 10.10 12.46 4.61
CA ARG A 205 8.86 12.73 5.33
C ARG A 205 8.15 11.43 5.72
N GLY A 206 8.80 10.27 5.57
CA GLY A 206 8.25 8.95 5.89
C GLY A 206 7.15 8.48 4.93
N ARG A 207 7.07 9.07 3.72
CA ARG A 207 6.03 8.76 2.72
C ARG A 207 6.60 7.89 1.61
N LEU A 208 5.77 7.07 0.97
CA LEU A 208 6.17 6.39 -0.24
C LEU A 208 6.56 7.41 -1.33
N PRO A 209 7.70 7.21 -2.04
CA PRO A 209 8.16 8.14 -3.06
C PRO A 209 7.11 8.37 -4.14
N ARG A 210 6.97 9.64 -4.53
CA ARG A 210 5.81 10.16 -5.29
C ARG A 210 5.89 9.97 -6.80
N SER A 211 7.08 9.64 -7.30
CA SER A 211 7.41 9.50 -8.72
C SER A 211 8.31 8.28 -8.89
N LEU A 212 8.18 7.59 -10.03
CA LEU A 212 9.10 6.56 -10.49
C LEU A 212 10.37 7.16 -11.11
N GLU A 213 10.50 8.48 -11.13
CA GLU A 213 11.71 9.14 -11.58
C GLU A 213 12.90 8.81 -10.65
N PRO A 214 14.10 8.61 -11.20
CA PRO A 214 15.31 8.28 -10.45
C PRO A 214 15.55 9.21 -9.26
N ASP A 215 15.24 10.50 -9.44
CA ASP A 215 15.47 11.58 -8.48
C ASP A 215 14.56 11.46 -7.23
N ALA A 216 13.39 10.83 -7.36
CA ALA A 216 12.42 10.65 -6.28
C ALA A 216 12.62 9.35 -5.50
N LEU A 217 13.22 8.31 -6.11
CA LEU A 217 13.54 7.05 -5.46
C LEU A 217 14.81 7.13 -4.59
N GLY A 218 15.54 8.25 -4.68
CA GLY A 218 16.88 8.41 -4.12
C GLY A 218 17.87 7.52 -4.88
N ASP A 219 19.15 7.92 -4.86
CA ASP A 219 20.18 7.08 -5.49
C ASP A 219 20.16 5.68 -4.86
N PRO A 220 20.28 4.60 -5.65
CA PRO A 220 20.47 3.27 -5.10
C PRO A 220 21.68 3.28 -4.16
N GLY A 221 21.49 2.74 -2.97
CA GLY A 221 22.41 2.93 -1.86
C GLY A 221 22.10 1.97 -0.73
N ASP A 222 22.96 1.92 0.28
CA ASP A 222 22.70 1.10 1.44
C ASP A 222 21.87 1.94 2.43
N TYR A 223 20.65 1.54 2.73
CA TYR A 223 19.72 2.26 3.61
C TYR A 223 19.29 1.39 4.79
N GLN A 224 19.24 1.98 5.98
CA GLN A 224 18.58 1.44 7.16
C GLN A 224 17.16 1.97 7.18
N ILE A 225 16.19 1.07 7.01
CA ILE A 225 14.79 1.38 7.19
C ILE A 225 14.46 1.14 8.65
N VAL A 226 13.87 2.13 9.31
CA VAL A 226 13.45 2.06 10.72
C VAL A 226 11.94 2.25 10.76
N VAL A 227 11.25 1.29 11.36
CA VAL A 227 9.81 1.37 11.64
C VAL A 227 9.65 1.46 13.14
N ALA A 228 8.95 2.49 13.61
CA ALA A 228 8.79 2.80 15.02
C ALA A 228 7.31 2.91 15.38
N ALA A 229 6.86 2.16 16.38
CA ALA A 229 5.52 2.22 16.95
C ALA A 229 5.53 3.06 18.24
N PHE A 230 4.60 3.98 18.41
CA PHE A 230 4.51 4.93 19.52
C PHE A 230 3.22 4.75 20.34
N PRO A 231 3.18 5.25 21.59
CA PRO A 231 1.94 5.28 22.38
C PRO A 231 0.81 6.01 21.66
N GLY A 232 -0.42 5.52 21.80
CA GLY A 232 -1.58 6.11 21.12
C GLY A 232 -1.79 5.62 19.68
N ARG A 233 -1.26 4.45 19.33
CA ARG A 233 -1.50 3.74 18.04
C ARG A 233 -0.89 4.42 16.82
N LYS A 234 0.25 5.09 16.98
CA LYS A 234 0.98 5.70 15.87
C LYS A 234 2.13 4.80 15.45
N VAL A 235 2.37 4.65 14.16
CA VAL A 235 3.58 4.01 13.64
C VAL A 235 4.15 4.89 12.55
N SER A 236 5.46 5.05 12.53
CA SER A 236 6.17 5.85 11.54
C SER A 236 7.34 5.07 10.95
N ALA A 237 7.73 5.41 9.72
CA ALA A 237 8.83 4.79 9.01
C ALA A 237 9.81 5.85 8.52
N ALA A 238 11.11 5.58 8.67
CA ALA A 238 12.18 6.44 8.20
C ALA A 238 13.23 5.62 7.44
N ALA A 239 13.88 6.26 6.48
CA ALA A 239 14.97 5.68 5.72
C ALA A 239 16.24 6.48 5.94
N LEU A 240 17.25 5.83 6.49
CA LEU A 240 18.52 6.43 6.87
C LEU A 240 19.63 5.85 5.99
N PRO A 241 20.35 6.65 5.20
CA PRO A 241 21.48 6.14 4.41
C PRO A 241 22.59 5.59 5.34
N LEU A 242 23.06 4.37 5.07
CA LEU A 242 24.09 3.63 5.82
C LEU A 242 25.52 3.90 5.33
N SER A 243 25.71 4.68 4.27
CA SER A 243 27.04 5.06 3.77
C SER A 243 27.12 6.49 3.23
N GLY A 244 27.99 7.33 3.86
CA GLY A 244 28.71 8.40 3.14
C GLY A 244 28.65 9.87 3.61
N ARG A 245 28.98 10.19 4.87
CA ARG A 245 29.44 11.51 5.41
C ARG A 245 28.46 12.71 5.37
N CYS A 246 28.43 13.43 6.50
CA CYS A 246 28.15 14.85 6.54
C CYS A 246 28.91 15.58 5.42
N ALA A 247 28.17 16.33 4.60
CA ALA A 247 28.62 17.60 4.09
C ALA A 247 27.81 18.68 4.80
#